data_AF-A0A0G1F5Q2-F1
#
_entry.id   AF-A0A0G1F5Q2-F1
#
_cell.length_a   1.000
_cell.length_b   1.000
_cell.length_c   1.000
_cell.angle_alpha   90.00
_cell.angle_beta   90.00
_cell.angle_gamma   90.00
#
_symmetry.space_group_name_H-M   'P 1'
#
loop_
_entity.id
_entity.type
_entity.pdbx_description
1 polymer ?
#
loop_
_entity_poly.entity_id
_entity_poly.type
_entity_poly.pdbx_seq_one_letter_code
_entity_poly.pdbx_strand_id
1 'polypeptide(L)'
;MATEEIDKKGIIKALVLALLLAFLGIGILGWQYRRIETEKIPALEEKIEQKTAESALDKFMRFRIGKNEQAALNYLTEVAMEQKNSNKFLLLGDFETYEILNQDKLSDDRYRFAVKIYDGGKMNDRVEVITLTKILDQYYVDSVELGG
;
A
#
# COMPACT_ATOMS: atom_id res chain seq x y z
N MET A 1 17.01 -14.58 -72.87
CA MET A 1 17.00 -14.10 -71.48
C MET A 1 15.66 -13.43 -71.26
N ALA A 2 14.77 -14.06 -70.49
CA ALA A 2 13.48 -13.46 -70.18
C ALA A 2 13.70 -12.43 -69.07
N THR A 3 13.50 -11.14 -69.38
CA THR A 3 13.41 -10.08 -68.38
C THR A 3 12.11 -10.29 -67.61
N GLU A 4 12.20 -10.72 -66.36
CA GLU A 4 11.09 -10.64 -65.41
C GLU A 4 10.61 -9.18 -65.31
N GLU A 5 9.40 -8.92 -65.81
CA GLU A 5 8.71 -7.68 -65.48
C GLU A 5 8.34 -7.73 -63.99
N ILE A 6 9.12 -7.04 -63.19
CA ILE A 6 8.84 -6.85 -61.77
C ILE A 6 7.46 -6.18 -61.63
N ASP A 7 6.49 -6.86 -61.01
CA ASP A 7 5.16 -6.31 -60.72
C ASP A 7 5.26 -5.19 -59.67
N LYS A 8 5.53 -3.98 -60.15
CA LYS A 8 5.65 -2.76 -59.34
C LYS A 8 4.37 -2.47 -58.54
N LYS A 9 3.19 -2.87 -59.04
CA LYS A 9 1.92 -2.65 -58.33
C LYS A 9 1.77 -3.62 -57.16
N GLY A 10 2.16 -4.87 -57.33
CA GLY A 10 2.24 -5.86 -56.25
C GLY A 10 3.19 -5.44 -55.13
N ILE A 11 4.38 -4.92 -55.49
CA ILE A 11 5.36 -4.43 -54.51
C ILE A 11 4.82 -3.24 -53.72
N ILE A 12 4.21 -2.25 -54.38
CA ILE A 12 3.65 -1.08 -53.68
C ILE A 12 2.53 -1.50 -52.72
N LYS A 13 1.66 -2.43 -53.13
CA LYS A 13 0.60 -2.96 -52.26
C LYS A 13 1.17 -3.68 -51.04
N ALA A 14 2.20 -4.50 -51.22
CA ALA A 14 2.87 -5.19 -50.12
C ALA A 14 3.53 -4.20 -49.15
N LEU A 15 4.14 -3.14 -49.66
CA LEU A 15 4.82 -2.12 -48.86
C LEU A 15 3.82 -1.31 -48.03
N VAL A 16 2.67 -0.93 -48.61
CA VAL A 16 1.58 -0.26 -47.88
C VAL A 16 0.98 -1.17 -46.81
N LEU A 17 0.78 -2.46 -47.10
CA LEU A 17 0.28 -3.42 -46.12
C LEU A 17 1.25 -3.62 -44.95
N ALA A 18 2.56 -3.73 -45.23
CA ALA A 18 3.58 -3.82 -44.20
C ALA A 18 3.62 -2.56 -43.32
N LEU A 19 3.45 -1.38 -43.91
CA LEU A 19 3.37 -0.12 -43.17
C LEU A 19 2.16 -0.11 -42.22
N LEU A 20 0.98 -0.52 -42.71
CA LEU A 20 -0.24 -0.59 -41.90
C LEU A 20 -0.10 -1.58 -40.74
N LEU A 21 0.51 -2.75 -40.98
CA LEU A 21 0.79 -3.73 -39.94
C LEU A 21 1.78 -3.19 -38.90
N ALA A 22 2.79 -2.43 -39.32
CA ALA A 22 3.72 -1.78 -38.41
C ALA A 22 3.01 -0.72 -37.54
N PHE A 23 2.16 0.12 -38.14
CA PHE A 23 1.36 1.11 -37.39
C PHE A 23 0.38 0.45 -36.42
N LEU A 24 -0.27 -0.65 -36.80
CA LEU A 24 -1.12 -1.44 -35.91
C LEU A 24 -0.31 -2.02 -34.74
N GLY A 25 0.87 -2.58 -35.01
CA GLY A 25 1.77 -3.11 -33.98
C GLY A 25 2.20 -2.02 -32.99
N ILE A 26 2.65 -0.87 -33.48
CA ILE A 26 3.04 0.28 -32.65
C ILE A 26 1.85 0.81 -31.84
N GLY A 27 0.66 0.90 -32.45
CA GLY A 27 -0.55 1.36 -31.78
C GLY A 27 -0.99 0.44 -30.63
N ILE A 28 -0.93 -0.88 -30.84
CA ILE A 28 -1.25 -1.88 -29.80
C ILE A 28 -0.24 -1.79 -28.65
N LEU A 29 1.06 -1.68 -28.96
CA LEU A 29 2.11 -1.54 -27.94
C LEU A 29 1.94 -0.25 -27.13
N GLY A 30 1.65 0.87 -27.79
CA GLY A 30 1.38 2.14 -27.12
C GLY A 30 0.14 2.08 -26.22
N TRP A 31 -0.93 1.41 -26.66
CA TRP A 31 -2.12 1.21 -25.84
C TRP A 31 -1.85 0.32 -24.63
N GLN A 32 -1.11 -0.78 -24.81
CA GLN A 32 -0.71 -1.66 -23.70
C GLN A 32 0.16 -0.92 -22.69
N TYR A 33 1.14 -0.16 -23.15
CA TYR A 33 2.02 0.63 -22.29
C TYR A 33 1.22 1.62 -21.45
N ARG A 34 0.37 2.42 -22.10
CA ARG A 34 -0.48 3.40 -21.42
C ARG A 34 -1.39 2.75 -20.39
N ARG A 35 -2.00 1.61 -20.72
CA ARG A 35 -2.86 0.85 -19.79
C ARG A 35 -2.09 0.33 -18.57
N ILE A 36 -0.85 -0.14 -18.75
CA ILE A 36 -0.01 -0.59 -17.64
C ILE A 36 0.36 0.59 -16.74
N GLU A 37 0.80 1.69 -17.34
CA GLU A 37 1.25 2.90 -16.63
C GLU A 37 0.12 3.59 -15.86
N THR A 38 -1.07 3.73 -16.45
CA THR A 38 -2.17 4.46 -15.81
C THR A 38 -2.99 3.64 -14.80
N GLU A 39 -3.06 2.32 -14.95
CA GLU A 39 -3.94 1.50 -14.10
C GLU A 39 -3.18 0.53 -13.19
N LYS A 40 -2.18 -0.17 -13.73
CA LYS A 40 -1.55 -1.29 -13.01
C LYS A 40 -0.45 -0.84 -12.07
N ILE A 41 0.36 0.13 -12.47
CA ILE A 41 1.45 0.65 -11.63
C ILE A 41 0.89 1.34 -10.38
N PRO A 42 -0.06 2.29 -10.47
CA PRO A 42 -0.57 2.98 -9.28
C PRO A 42 -1.29 2.02 -8.32
N ALA A 43 -2.06 1.08 -8.84
CA ALA A 43 -2.73 0.07 -8.01
C ALA A 43 -1.75 -0.89 -7.32
N LEU A 44 -0.60 -1.16 -7.95
CA LEU A 44 0.44 -1.99 -7.36
C LEU A 44 1.21 -1.21 -6.29
N GLU A 45 1.58 0.04 -6.57
CA GLU A 45 2.20 0.96 -5.60
C GLU A 45 1.33 1.12 -4.37
N GLU A 46 0.02 1.34 -4.55
CA GLU A 46 -0.92 1.43 -3.45
C GLU A 46 -0.99 0.15 -2.61
N LYS A 47 -0.99 -1.03 -3.24
CA LYS A 47 -0.94 -2.30 -2.52
C LYS A 47 0.35 -2.49 -1.74
N ILE A 48 1.48 -2.04 -2.30
CA ILE A 48 2.78 -2.09 -1.63
C ILE A 48 2.80 -1.15 -0.42
N GLU A 49 2.32 0.08 -0.59
CA GLU A 49 2.22 1.07 0.49
C GLU A 49 1.31 0.56 1.62
N GLN A 50 0.13 0.04 1.27
CA GLN A 50 -0.79 -0.58 2.22
C GLN A 50 -0.11 -1.71 3.01
N LYS A 51 0.62 -2.60 2.34
CA LYS A 51 1.33 -3.71 3.00
C LYS A 51 2.47 -3.22 3.88
N THR A 52 3.12 -2.12 3.50
CA THR A 52 4.16 -1.49 4.31
C THR A 52 3.58 -0.90 5.59
N ALA A 53 2.44 -0.20 5.51
CA ALA A 53 1.74 0.32 6.67
C ALA A 53 1.24 -0.81 7.61
N GLU A 54 0.63 -1.86 7.04
CA GLU A 54 0.18 -3.04 7.79
C GLU A 54 1.36 -3.73 8.51
N SER A 55 2.52 -3.84 7.86
CA SER A 55 3.72 -4.42 8.46
C SER A 55 4.28 -3.55 9.61
N ALA A 56 4.23 -2.23 9.48
CA ALA A 56 4.64 -1.32 10.54
C ALA A 56 3.71 -1.44 11.76
N LEU A 57 2.39 -1.51 11.52
CA LEU A 57 1.40 -1.77 12.57
C LEU A 57 1.67 -3.11 13.26
N ASP A 58 1.91 -4.19 12.50
CA ASP A 58 2.17 -5.51 13.08
C ASP A 58 3.41 -5.50 13.98
N LYS A 59 4.50 -4.87 13.55
CA LYS A 59 5.71 -4.73 14.38
C LYS A 59 5.41 -3.96 15.66
N PHE A 60 4.71 -2.83 15.56
CA PHE A 60 4.30 -2.04 16.72
C PHE A 60 3.47 -2.88 17.71
N MET A 61 2.44 -3.57 17.23
CA MET A 61 1.58 -4.42 18.07
C MET A 61 2.36 -5.58 18.71
N ARG A 62 3.28 -6.22 17.97
CA ARG A 62 4.17 -7.25 18.53
C ARG A 62 5.06 -6.72 19.64
N PHE A 63 5.58 -5.49 19.52
CA PHE A 63 6.37 -4.89 20.58
C PHE A 63 5.53 -4.60 21.83
N ARG A 64 4.27 -4.17 21.66
CA ARG A 64 3.33 -4.01 22.77
C ARG A 64 3.03 -5.34 23.47
N ILE A 65 2.70 -6.40 22.72
CA ILE A 65 2.44 -7.76 23.24
C ILE A 65 3.67 -8.32 23.95
N GLY A 66 4.85 -8.16 23.35
CA GLY A 66 6.13 -8.59 23.92
C GLY A 66 6.62 -7.73 25.08
N LYS A 67 5.85 -6.73 25.51
CA LYS A 67 6.17 -5.77 26.58
C LYS A 67 7.53 -5.06 26.37
N ASN A 68 7.92 -4.86 25.10
CA ASN A 68 9.14 -4.17 24.74
C ASN A 68 8.86 -2.67 24.54
N GLU A 69 8.82 -1.93 25.65
CA GLU A 69 8.46 -0.50 25.66
C GLU A 69 9.35 0.32 24.73
N GLN A 70 10.66 0.14 24.81
CA GLN A 70 11.62 0.93 24.01
C GLN A 70 11.40 0.74 22.51
N ALA A 71 11.17 -0.50 22.07
CA ALA A 71 10.90 -0.77 20.66
C ALA A 71 9.55 -0.20 20.22
N ALA A 72 8.52 -0.27 21.07
CA ALA A 72 7.22 0.31 20.77
C ALA A 72 7.27 1.85 20.70
N LEU A 73 8.03 2.50 21.59
CA LEU A 73 8.24 3.95 21.59
C LEU A 73 8.89 4.45 20.29
N ASN A 74 9.82 3.68 19.72
CA ASN A 74 10.49 4.05 18.48
C ASN A 74 9.56 4.08 17.25
N TYR A 75 8.35 3.54 17.37
CA TYR A 75 7.33 3.61 16.33
C TYR A 75 6.38 4.80 16.50
N LEU A 76 6.47 5.56 17.59
CA LEU A 76 5.60 6.70 17.82
C LEU A 76 6.18 7.97 17.18
N THR A 77 5.31 8.77 16.58
CA THR A 77 5.61 10.16 16.23
C THR A 77 5.65 11.05 17.48
N GLU A 78 6.08 12.29 17.31
CA GLU A 78 6.00 13.31 18.37
C GLU A 78 4.56 13.50 18.88
N VAL A 79 3.57 13.50 17.97
CA VAL A 79 2.15 13.64 18.32
C VAL A 79 1.67 12.48 19.17
N ALA A 80 1.98 11.23 18.77
CA ALA A 80 1.63 10.06 19.56
C ALA A 80 2.36 10.03 20.91
N MET A 81 3.62 10.48 20.95
CA MET A 81 4.36 10.63 22.20
C MET A 81 3.70 11.60 23.17
N GLU A 82 3.20 12.73 22.68
CA GLU A 82 2.42 13.68 23.50
C GLU A 82 1.12 13.06 24.03
N GLN A 83 0.40 12.28 23.19
CA GLN A 83 -0.80 11.56 23.62
C GLN A 83 -0.49 10.55 24.74
N LYS A 84 0.60 9.80 24.60
CA LYS A 84 1.09 8.86 25.62
C LYS A 84 1.44 9.58 26.91
N ASN A 85 2.20 10.67 26.83
CA ASN A 85 2.62 11.46 28.00
C ASN A 85 1.44 12.14 28.71
N SER A 86 0.36 12.42 27.97
CA SER A 86 -0.90 12.94 28.50
C SER A 86 -1.86 11.86 29.00
N ASN A 87 -1.43 10.58 29.06
CA ASN A 87 -2.25 9.42 29.41
C ASN A 87 -3.53 9.26 28.56
N LYS A 88 -3.52 9.73 27.30
CA LYS A 88 -4.66 9.53 26.38
C LYS A 88 -4.79 8.10 25.88
N PHE A 89 -3.68 7.35 25.86
CA PHE A 89 -3.66 5.92 25.61
C PHE A 89 -2.55 5.24 26.42
N LEU A 90 -2.67 3.92 26.58
CA LEU A 90 -1.66 3.10 27.21
C LEU A 90 -0.84 2.40 26.12
N LEU A 91 0.46 2.73 26.06
CA LEU A 91 1.38 2.12 25.10
C LEU A 91 1.47 0.61 25.32
N LEU A 92 1.67 0.20 26.57
CA LEU A 92 1.66 -1.20 26.95
C LEU A 92 0.35 -1.52 27.67
N GLY A 93 -0.19 -2.71 27.40
CA GLY A 93 -1.35 -3.25 28.08
C GLY A 93 -1.17 -4.75 28.29
N ASP A 94 -2.04 -5.34 29.10
CA ASP A 94 -2.09 -6.78 29.31
C ASP A 94 -2.99 -7.43 28.25
N PHE A 95 -2.49 -7.48 27.02
CA PHE A 95 -3.16 -8.13 25.90
C PHE A 95 -2.26 -9.16 25.21
N GLU A 96 -2.87 -10.26 24.76
CA GLU A 96 -2.14 -11.42 24.22
C GLU A 96 -2.06 -11.39 22.69
N THR A 97 -3.10 -10.88 22.05
CA THR A 97 -3.20 -10.85 20.59
C THR A 97 -4.09 -9.70 20.12
N TYR A 98 -4.09 -9.48 18.81
CA TYR A 98 -4.89 -8.46 18.14
C TYR A 98 -5.41 -8.96 16.79
N GLU A 99 -6.44 -8.31 16.28
CA GLU A 99 -7.01 -8.54 14.96
C GLU A 99 -7.29 -7.20 14.29
N ILE A 100 -6.90 -7.05 13.04
CA ILE A 100 -7.24 -5.87 12.23
C ILE A 100 -8.67 -6.08 11.72
N LEU A 101 -9.61 -5.27 12.21
CA LEU A 101 -11.01 -5.31 11.82
C LEU A 101 -11.26 -4.54 10.52
N ASN A 102 -10.64 -3.37 10.39
CA ASN A 102 -10.77 -2.52 9.22
C ASN A 102 -9.47 -1.76 8.95
N GLN A 103 -9.28 -1.40 7.68
CA GLN A 103 -8.21 -0.54 7.22
C GLN A 103 -8.75 0.46 6.21
N ASP A 104 -8.49 1.75 6.46
CA ASP A 104 -8.84 2.85 5.56
C ASP A 104 -7.58 3.62 5.16
N LYS A 105 -7.44 3.94 3.88
CA LYS A 105 -6.45 4.90 3.40
C LYS A 105 -6.99 6.31 3.63
N LEU A 106 -6.22 7.15 4.30
CA LEU A 106 -6.48 8.57 4.47
C LEU A 106 -5.66 9.38 3.44
N SER A 107 -5.82 10.71 3.43
CA SER A 107 -4.96 11.58 2.62
C SER A 107 -3.51 11.55 3.10
N ASP A 108 -2.59 11.98 2.23
CA ASP A 108 -1.19 12.27 2.59
C ASP A 108 -0.41 11.07 3.15
N ASP A 109 -0.53 9.90 2.51
CA ASP A 109 0.16 8.66 2.89
C ASP A 109 -0.08 8.28 4.36
N ARG A 110 -1.34 8.45 4.80
CA ARG A 110 -1.80 8.02 6.11
C ARG A 110 -2.74 6.84 5.97
N TYR A 111 -2.67 5.95 6.94
CA TYR A 111 -3.58 4.81 7.04
C TYR A 111 -4.19 4.76 8.42
N ARG A 112 -5.47 4.43 8.49
CA ARG A 112 -6.20 4.20 9.72
C ARG A 112 -6.53 2.73 9.83
N PHE A 113 -6.27 2.15 10.99
CA PHE A 113 -6.59 0.76 11.28
C PHE A 113 -7.50 0.71 12.50
N ALA A 114 -8.62 -0.01 12.37
CA ALA A 114 -9.41 -0.42 13.52
C ALA A 114 -8.89 -1.78 13.97
N VAL A 115 -8.35 -1.84 15.18
CA VAL A 115 -7.69 -3.01 15.74
C VAL A 115 -8.46 -3.49 16.96
N LYS A 116 -8.91 -4.73 16.96
CA LYS A 116 -9.48 -5.38 18.12
C LYS A 116 -8.37 -6.03 18.94
N ILE A 117 -8.33 -5.74 20.23
CA ILE A 117 -7.33 -6.26 21.16
C ILE A 117 -7.99 -7.30 22.07
N TYR A 118 -7.31 -8.41 22.30
CA TYR A 118 -7.81 -9.54 23.08
C TYR A 118 -6.98 -9.79 24.35
N ASP A 119 -7.61 -9.67 25.52
CA ASP A 119 -6.99 -9.74 26.86
C ASP A 119 -7.07 -11.16 27.49
N GLY A 120 -7.02 -12.24 26.68
CA GLY A 120 -6.84 -13.63 27.15
C GLY A 120 -7.97 -14.28 27.98
N GLY A 121 -8.95 -13.52 28.48
CA GLY A 121 -9.92 -14.05 29.44
C GLY A 121 -11.20 -13.24 29.61
N LYS A 122 -12.04 -13.21 28.56
CA LYS A 122 -13.48 -12.83 28.54
C LYS A 122 -13.84 -11.40 28.97
N MET A 123 -14.56 -10.70 28.08
CA MET A 123 -15.30 -9.43 28.25
C MET A 123 -14.57 -8.08 28.22
N ASN A 124 -13.24 -8.03 28.01
CA ASN A 124 -12.51 -6.77 27.84
C ASN A 124 -11.88 -6.62 26.44
N ASP A 125 -12.52 -7.20 25.43
CA ASP A 125 -12.15 -6.90 24.04
C ASP A 125 -12.39 -5.41 23.80
N ARG A 126 -11.33 -4.68 23.47
CA ARG A 126 -11.42 -3.26 23.13
C ARG A 126 -11.01 -3.06 21.67
N VAL A 127 -11.61 -2.06 21.04
CA VAL A 127 -11.17 -1.61 19.72
C VAL A 127 -10.29 -0.39 19.92
N GLU A 128 -9.14 -0.36 19.26
CA GLU A 128 -8.29 0.82 19.12
C GLU A 128 -8.29 1.25 17.66
N VAL A 129 -8.45 2.54 17.43
CA VAL A 129 -8.26 3.17 16.13
C VAL A 129 -6.85 3.74 16.10
N ILE A 130 -5.99 3.16 15.27
CA ILE A 130 -4.58 3.52 15.17
C ILE A 130 -4.36 4.19 13.82
N THR A 131 -3.86 5.43 13.84
CA THR A 131 -3.48 6.14 12.63
C THR A 131 -1.98 6.05 12.45
N LEU A 132 -1.56 5.60 11.26
CA LEU A 132 -0.17 5.57 10.83
C LEU A 132 0.07 6.68 9.81
N THR A 133 1.23 7.33 9.89
CA THR A 133 1.69 8.33 8.94
C THR A 133 3.06 7.95 8.40
N LYS A 134 3.27 8.18 7.10
CA LYS A 134 4.57 7.96 6.47
C LYS A 134 5.49 9.15 6.75
N ILE A 135 6.64 8.87 7.35
CA ILE A 135 7.74 9.84 7.50
C ILE A 135 8.93 9.26 6.75
N LEU A 136 9.36 9.96 5.70
CA LEU A 136 10.32 9.46 4.73
C LEU A 136 9.82 8.15 4.09
N ASP A 137 10.49 7.02 4.34
CA ASP A 137 10.15 5.70 3.77
C ASP A 137 9.57 4.73 4.80
N GLN A 138 9.19 5.21 5.99
CA GLN A 138 8.70 4.36 7.07
C GLN A 138 7.39 4.90 7.66
N TYR A 139 6.53 3.97 8.08
CA TYR A 139 5.29 4.31 8.76
C TYR A 139 5.48 4.31 10.27
N TYR A 140 4.96 5.36 10.90
CA TYR A 140 4.97 5.58 12.34
C TYR A 140 3.55 5.78 12.84
N VAL A 141 3.30 5.43 14.09
CA VAL A 141 2.03 5.65 14.78
C VAL A 141 1.90 7.12 15.13
N ASP A 142 0.89 7.76 14.55
CA ASP A 142 0.55 9.17 14.71
C ASP A 142 -0.47 9.39 15.83
N SER A 143 -1.44 8.48 15.96
CA SER A 143 -2.41 8.50 17.05
C SER A 143 -2.92 7.11 17.40
N VAL A 144 -3.34 6.95 18.65
CA VAL A 144 -4.08 5.79 19.15
C VAL A 144 -5.30 6.29 19.91
N GLU A 145 -6.48 5.90 19.46
CA GLU A 145 -7.77 6.29 20.04
C GLU A 145 -8.54 5.04 20.45
N LEU A 146 -9.26 5.08 21.56
CA LEU A 146 -10.18 3.99 21.92
C LEU A 146 -11.42 4.07 21.02
N GLY A 147 -11.66 3.04 20.23
CA GLY A 147 -12.90 2.83 19.51
C GLY A 147 -14.01 2.51 20.50
N GLY A 148 -14.94 3.45 20.67
CA GLY A 148 -16.08 3.34 21.57
C GLY A 148 -17.07 2.24 21.22
#